data_AF-A0A2V7ATA5-F1
#
_entry.id   AF-A0A2V7ATA5-F1
#
_cell.length_a   1.000
_cell.length_b   1.000
_cell.length_c   1.000
_cell.angle_alpha   90.00
_cell.angle_beta   90.00
_cell.angle_gamma   90.00
#
_symmetry.space_group_name_H-M   'P 1'
#
loop_
_entity.id
_entity.type
_entity.pdbx_description
1 polymer ?
#
loop_
_entity_poly.entity_id
_entity_poly.type
_entity_poly.pdbx_seq_one_letter_code
_entity_poly.pdbx_strand_id
1 'polypeptide(L)'
;MKTFITAIVGLALMVLATPARAYVVEITTSIGLASVADKDQLRDAVESAIVDVLTNAIAFSPTVVTIQNARVVADRIYILLLIADADGEKTLEVISAERSAPSDPEGARAPSE
;
A
#
# COMPACT_ATOMS: atom_id res chain seq x y z
N MET A 1 -15.73 -27.86 36.74
CA MET A 1 -16.45 -27.20 35.63
C MET A 1 -16.13 -25.70 35.51
N LYS A 2 -16.02 -24.95 36.61
CA LYS A 2 -15.84 -23.48 36.59
C LYS A 2 -14.52 -23.01 35.92
N THR A 3 -13.41 -23.70 36.16
CA THR A 3 -12.08 -23.39 35.59
C THR A 3 -11.98 -23.63 34.08
N PHE A 4 -12.69 -24.64 33.55
CA PHE A 4 -12.74 -24.91 32.11
C PHE A 4 -13.49 -23.82 31.36
N ILE A 5 -14.60 -23.33 31.91
CA ILE A 5 -15.36 -22.22 31.32
C ILE A 5 -14.51 -20.94 31.30
N THR A 6 -13.78 -20.64 32.38
CA THR A 6 -12.88 -19.49 32.42
C THR A 6 -11.75 -19.59 31.40
N ALA A 7 -11.17 -20.78 31.19
CA ALA A 7 -10.13 -21.00 30.19
C ALA A 7 -10.66 -20.81 28.75
N ILE A 8 -11.87 -21.29 28.45
CA ILE A 8 -12.50 -21.13 27.14
C ILE A 8 -12.82 -19.66 26.86
N VAL A 9 -13.36 -18.94 27.85
CA VAL A 9 -13.65 -17.51 27.71
C VAL A 9 -12.36 -16.70 27.55
N GLY A 10 -11.32 -17.02 28.32
CA GLY A 10 -10.01 -16.38 28.18
C GLY A 10 -9.37 -16.61 26.81
N LEU A 11 -9.47 -17.82 26.26
CA LEU A 11 -8.97 -18.14 24.92
C LEU A 11 -9.80 -17.47 23.82
N ALA A 12 -11.14 -17.39 23.98
CA ALA A 12 -12.02 -16.71 23.05
C ALA A 12 -11.75 -15.19 22.99
N LEU A 13 -11.39 -14.57 24.12
CA LEU A 13 -11.04 -13.14 24.16
C LEU A 13 -9.70 -12.83 23.48
N MET A 14 -8.73 -13.76 23.50
CA MET A 14 -7.46 -13.61 22.79
C MET A 14 -7.63 -13.62 21.25
N VAL A 15 -8.63 -14.32 20.72
CA VAL A 15 -8.91 -14.37 19.27
C VAL A 15 -9.48 -13.05 18.74
N LEU A 16 -10.13 -12.26 19.57
CA LEU A 16 -10.76 -10.99 19.18
C LEU A 16 -9.77 -9.81 19.13
N ALA A 17 -8.54 -10.00 19.59
CA ALA A 17 -7.50 -8.97 19.61
C ALA A 17 -6.65 -8.96 18.32
N THR A 18 -7.19 -9.35 17.17
CA THR A 18 -6.49 -9.12 15.90
C THR A 18 -6.36 -7.61 15.70
N PRO A 19 -5.15 -7.04 15.75
CA PRO A 19 -4.97 -5.61 15.54
C PRO A 19 -5.51 -5.24 14.15
N ALA A 20 -6.15 -4.08 14.04
CA ALA A 20 -6.45 -3.50 12.74
C ALA A 20 -5.12 -3.34 11.99
N ARG A 21 -4.90 -4.16 10.95
CA ARG A 21 -3.67 -4.14 10.15
C ARG A 21 -3.93 -3.18 9.00
N ALA A 22 -3.20 -2.08 8.96
CA ALA A 22 -3.17 -1.18 7.82
C ALA A 22 -2.08 -1.67 6.84
N TYR A 23 -2.48 -2.31 5.75
CA TYR A 23 -1.53 -2.81 4.77
C TYR A 23 -1.24 -1.77 3.71
N VAL A 24 0.03 -1.42 3.60
CA VAL A 24 0.58 -0.61 2.51
C VAL A 24 1.81 -1.34 1.99
N VAL A 25 1.84 -1.65 0.71
CA VAL A 25 2.97 -2.33 0.06
C VAL A 25 3.37 -1.62 -1.22
N GLU A 26 4.66 -1.63 -1.49
CA GLU A 26 5.23 -1.14 -2.73
C GLU A 26 5.78 -2.35 -3.52
N ILE A 27 5.23 -2.60 -4.69
CA ILE A 27 5.53 -3.78 -5.51
C ILE A 27 6.04 -3.32 -6.87
N THR A 28 7.18 -3.85 -7.28
CA THR A 28 7.69 -3.66 -8.64
C THR A 28 7.33 -4.86 -9.51
N THR A 29 6.67 -4.62 -10.63
CA THR A 29 6.42 -5.62 -11.69
C THR A 29 7.09 -5.19 -13.00
N SER A 30 7.20 -6.12 -13.96
CA SER A 30 7.82 -5.83 -15.25
C SER A 30 7.14 -6.52 -16.43
N ILE A 31 7.12 -5.82 -17.57
CA ILE A 31 6.53 -6.26 -18.83
C ILE A 31 7.63 -6.31 -19.89
N GLY A 32 7.67 -7.36 -20.70
CA GLY A 32 8.58 -7.44 -21.85
C GLY A 32 8.05 -6.59 -23.02
N LEU A 33 8.93 -5.80 -23.65
CA LEU A 33 8.58 -4.98 -24.82
C LEU A 33 8.47 -5.80 -26.10
N ALA A 34 9.08 -6.99 -26.16
CA ALA A 34 9.07 -7.85 -27.35
C ALA A 34 7.66 -8.24 -27.81
N SER A 35 6.68 -8.24 -26.91
CA SER A 35 5.28 -8.57 -27.18
C SER A 35 4.37 -7.35 -27.33
N VAL A 36 4.92 -6.13 -27.37
CA VAL A 36 4.15 -4.88 -27.43
C VAL A 36 4.42 -4.19 -28.76
N ALA A 37 3.52 -4.38 -29.73
CA ALA A 37 3.63 -3.75 -31.05
C ALA A 37 2.89 -2.41 -31.16
N ASP A 38 1.87 -2.19 -30.32
CA ASP A 38 1.00 -1.03 -30.38
C ASP A 38 0.48 -0.61 -28.99
N LYS A 39 -0.26 0.49 -28.95
CA LYS A 39 -0.79 1.09 -27.72
C LYS A 39 -1.83 0.21 -27.04
N ASP A 40 -2.64 -0.53 -27.79
CA ASP A 40 -3.67 -1.40 -27.22
C ASP A 40 -3.01 -2.61 -26.55
N GLN A 41 -2.01 -3.22 -27.20
CA GLN A 41 -1.21 -4.30 -26.59
C GLN A 41 -0.45 -3.82 -25.34
N LEU A 42 0.06 -2.57 -25.34
CA LEU A 42 0.70 -2.00 -24.16
C LEU A 42 -0.30 -1.87 -23.00
N ARG A 43 -1.49 -1.32 -23.27
CA ARG A 43 -2.54 -1.18 -22.25
C ARG A 43 -2.89 -2.54 -21.65
N ASP A 44 -3.13 -3.53 -22.50
CA ASP A 44 -3.54 -4.86 -22.08
C ASP A 44 -2.42 -5.56 -21.27
N ALA A 45 -1.16 -5.37 -21.66
CA ALA A 45 -0.01 -5.89 -20.91
C ALA A 45 0.16 -5.22 -19.54
N VAL A 46 -0.08 -3.90 -19.45
CA VAL A 46 -0.06 -3.15 -18.18
C VAL A 46 -1.19 -3.61 -17.27
N GLU A 47 -2.41 -3.71 -17.79
CA GLU A 47 -3.57 -4.20 -17.05
C GLU A 47 -3.34 -5.62 -16.55
N SER A 48 -2.86 -6.52 -17.41
CA SER A 48 -2.55 -7.90 -17.03
C SER A 48 -1.48 -7.98 -15.95
N ALA A 49 -0.41 -7.17 -16.02
CA ALA A 49 0.64 -7.15 -15.01
C ALA A 49 0.13 -6.63 -13.65
N ILE A 50 -0.75 -5.63 -13.65
CA ILE A 50 -1.38 -5.14 -12.42
C ILE A 50 -2.32 -6.21 -11.85
N VAL A 51 -3.19 -6.80 -12.66
CA VAL A 51 -4.12 -7.86 -12.23
C VAL A 51 -3.37 -9.06 -11.67
N ASP A 52 -2.25 -9.46 -12.28
CA ASP A 52 -1.38 -10.52 -11.78
C ASP A 52 -0.84 -10.20 -10.38
N VAL A 53 -0.34 -8.98 -10.15
CA VAL A 53 0.10 -8.53 -8.82
C VAL A 53 -1.05 -8.59 -7.81
N LEU A 54 -2.23 -8.07 -8.17
CA LEU A 54 -3.38 -8.05 -7.26
C LEU A 54 -3.91 -9.46 -6.94
N THR A 55 -3.71 -10.43 -7.84
CA THR A 55 -4.20 -11.79 -7.68
C THR A 55 -3.19 -12.70 -6.98
N ASN A 56 -1.90 -12.56 -7.30
CA ASN A 56 -0.88 -13.54 -6.96
C ASN A 56 0.19 -13.01 -5.98
N ALA A 57 0.41 -11.69 -5.89
CA ALA A 57 1.49 -11.12 -5.08
C ALA A 57 1.01 -10.60 -3.71
N ILE A 58 -0.29 -10.39 -3.52
CA ILE A 58 -0.88 -9.91 -2.26
C ILE A 58 -1.95 -10.88 -1.75
N ALA A 59 -2.16 -10.88 -0.42
CA ALA A 59 -3.15 -11.74 0.24
C ALA A 59 -4.25 -10.94 0.96
N PHE A 60 -4.38 -9.65 0.63
CA PHE A 60 -5.40 -8.75 1.19
C PHE A 60 -6.17 -8.09 0.05
N SER A 61 -7.36 -7.57 0.36
CA SER A 61 -8.20 -6.89 -0.63
C SER A 61 -7.79 -5.42 -0.73
N PRO A 62 -7.27 -4.96 -1.88
CA PRO A 62 -6.83 -3.59 -2.05
C PRO A 62 -8.04 -2.65 -2.26
N THR A 63 -7.96 -1.45 -1.70
CA THR A 63 -8.88 -0.33 -2.03
C THR A 63 -8.19 0.73 -2.89
N VAL A 64 -6.87 0.87 -2.75
CA VAL A 64 -6.05 1.78 -3.55
C VAL A 64 -4.99 1.01 -4.31
N VAL A 65 -4.87 1.32 -5.60
CA VAL A 65 -3.77 0.88 -6.46
C VAL A 65 -3.31 2.07 -7.26
N THR A 66 -2.05 2.46 -7.09
CA THR A 66 -1.46 3.62 -7.76
C THR A 66 -0.14 3.25 -8.42
N ILE A 67 0.10 3.77 -9.63
CA ILE A 67 1.40 3.67 -10.28
C ILE A 67 2.24 4.84 -9.81
N GLN A 68 3.27 4.55 -9.01
CA GLN A 68 4.19 5.56 -8.49
C GLN A 68 5.26 5.93 -9.51
N ASN A 69 5.70 4.97 -10.32
CA ASN A 69 6.72 5.17 -11.32
C ASN A 69 6.58 4.13 -12.43
N ALA A 70 6.91 4.49 -13.66
CA ALA A 70 7.07 3.57 -14.76
C ALA A 70 8.30 3.97 -15.57
N ARG A 71 9.21 3.02 -15.80
CA ARG A 71 10.45 3.28 -16.56
C ARG A 71 10.75 2.17 -17.54
N VAL A 72 11.21 2.55 -18.72
CA VAL A 72 11.75 1.62 -19.72
C VAL A 72 13.23 1.41 -19.44
N VAL A 73 13.65 0.16 -19.29
CA VAL A 73 15.06 -0.22 -19.15
C VAL A 73 15.31 -1.42 -20.05
N ALA A 74 16.20 -1.23 -21.04
CA ALA A 74 16.46 -2.20 -22.09
C ALA A 74 15.17 -2.64 -22.81
N ASP A 75 14.85 -3.92 -22.76
CA ASP A 75 13.71 -4.55 -23.41
C ASP A 75 12.50 -4.72 -22.47
N ARG A 76 12.47 -4.00 -21.33
CA ARG A 76 11.39 -4.12 -20.35
C ARG A 76 10.87 -2.78 -19.84
N ILE A 77 9.59 -2.77 -19.51
CA ILE A 77 8.94 -1.70 -18.75
C ILE A 77 8.84 -2.17 -17.30
N TYR A 78 9.39 -1.40 -16.37
CA TYR A 78 9.26 -1.63 -14.94
C TYR A 78 8.22 -0.67 -14.38
N ILE A 79 7.26 -1.21 -13.64
CA ILE A 79 6.15 -0.46 -13.05
C ILE A 79 6.20 -0.65 -11.55
N LEU A 80 6.26 0.47 -10.85
CA LEU A 80 6.24 0.54 -9.39
C LEU A 80 4.82 0.86 -8.95
N LEU A 81 4.22 -0.06 -8.21
CA LEU A 81 2.85 0.02 -7.70
C LEU A 81 2.89 0.30 -6.20
N LEU A 82 2.07 1.22 -5.74
CA LEU A 82 1.71 1.38 -4.34
C LEU A 82 0.28 0.89 -4.15
N ILE A 83 0.13 -0.10 -3.27
CA ILE A 83 -1.14 -0.80 -3.04
C ILE A 83 -1.47 -0.73 -1.55
N ALA A 84 -2.71 -0.38 -1.24
CA ALA A 84 -3.20 -0.32 0.13
C ALA A 84 -4.57 -0.95 0.28
N ASP A 85 -4.83 -1.53 1.45
CA ASP A 85 -6.19 -1.88 1.89
C ASP A 85 -6.89 -0.67 2.54
N ALA A 86 -8.15 -0.84 2.96
CA ALA A 86 -8.97 0.26 3.47
C ALA A 86 -8.36 0.99 4.67
N ASP A 87 -7.62 0.29 5.53
CA ASP A 87 -6.96 0.91 6.69
C ASP A 87 -5.56 1.45 6.32
N GLY A 88 -4.90 0.84 5.34
CA GLY A 88 -3.70 1.35 4.69
C GLY A 88 -3.93 2.68 3.98
N GLU A 89 -5.07 2.83 3.29
CA GLU A 89 -5.48 4.06 2.62
C GLU A 89 -5.58 5.23 3.62
N LYS A 90 -6.26 5.03 4.75
CA LYS A 90 -6.32 6.02 5.84
C LYS A 90 -4.94 6.37 6.37
N THR A 91 -4.04 5.38 6.44
CA THR A 91 -2.65 5.60 6.87
C THR A 91 -1.90 6.48 5.88
N LEU A 92 -2.09 6.27 4.57
CA LEU A 92 -1.50 7.10 3.52
C LEU A 92 -2.02 8.54 3.57
N GLU A 93 -3.30 8.74 3.85
CA GLU A 93 -3.91 10.08 4.02
C GLU A 93 -3.27 10.84 5.19
N VAL A 94 -3.11 10.18 6.35
CA VAL A 94 -2.46 10.78 7.53
C VAL A 94 -1.03 11.18 7.24
N ILE A 95 -0.24 10.27 6.64
CA ILE A 95 1.17 10.55 6.28
C ILE A 95 1.27 11.71 5.28
N SER A 96 0.36 11.77 4.32
CA SER A 96 0.32 12.84 3.31
C SER A 96 -0.06 14.19 3.92
N ALA A 97 -0.99 14.20 4.88
CA ALA A 97 -1.38 15.38 5.63
C ALA A 97 -0.23 15.90 6.52
N GLU A 98 0.49 15.02 7.22
CA GLU A 98 1.65 15.39 8.05
C GLU A 98 2.81 15.95 7.22
N ARG A 99 3.07 15.39 6.04
CA ARG A 99 4.07 15.93 5.09
C ARG A 99 3.71 17.35 4.62
N SER A 100 2.41 17.67 4.58
CA SER A 100 1.91 18.95 4.08
C SER A 100 1.78 20.00 5.19
N ALA A 101 1.87 19.60 6.47
CA ALA A 101 1.83 20.54 7.58
C ALA A 101 3.12 21.38 7.59
N PRO A 102 3.02 22.72 7.71
CA PRO A 102 4.20 23.55 7.88
C PRO A 102 4.88 23.15 9.19
N SER A 103 6.17 22.81 9.12
CA SER A 103 7.02 22.73 10.31
C SER A 103 6.93 24.07 11.04
N ASP A 104 6.35 24.08 12.23
CA ASP A 104 6.13 25.28 13.05
C ASP A 104 7.42 26.13 13.12
N PRO A 105 7.36 27.46 12.92
CA PRO A 105 8.52 28.31 13.05
C PRO A 105 8.78 28.61 14.53
N GLU A 106 9.24 27.62 15.29
CA GLU A 106 9.92 27.87 16.57
C GLU A 106 11.32 28.42 16.28
N GLY A 107 11.38 29.69 15.87
CA GLY A 107 12.63 30.33 15.47
C GLY A 107 12.62 31.86 15.44
N ALA A 108 11.51 32.53 15.70
CA ALA A 108 11.46 33.98 15.81
C ALA A 108 11.32 34.41 17.28
N ARG A 109 12.37 34.18 18.08
CA ARG A 109 12.62 35.06 19.23
C ARG A 109 12.89 36.45 18.65
N ALA A 110 11.93 37.35 18.77
CA ALA A 110 12.22 38.77 18.60
C ALA A 110 13.01 39.25 19.84
N PRO A 111 14.13 39.96 19.67
CA PRO A 111 14.82 40.60 20.77
C PRO A 111 14.02 41.80 21.28
N SER A 112 14.22 42.07 22.57
CA SER A 112 13.75 43.17 23.38
C SER A 112 13.80 44.54 22.69
N GLU A 113 12.73 45.33 22.84
CA GLU A 113 12.76 46.80 23.05
C GLU A 113 11.60 47.23 23.96
#